data_AF-A0A9W6R798-F1
#
_entry.id   AF-A0A9W6R798-F1
#
_cell.length_a   1.000
_cell.length_b   1.000
_cell.length_c   1.000
_cell.angle_alpha   90.00
_cell.angle_beta   90.00
_cell.angle_gamma   90.00
#
_symmetry.space_group_name_H-M   'P 1'
#
loop_
_entity.id
_entity.type
_entity.pdbx_description
1 polymer ?
#
loop_
_entity_poly.entity_id
_entity_poly.type
_entity_poly.pdbx_seq_one_letter_code
_entity_poly.pdbx_strand_id
1 'polypeptide(L)'
;MRRRPLALVGSLLALSVAVPAIAMASDGARPVAPSAAAAHAVQNVLKFDVMTPLTGPYIGAANPIRGLSGGGLPWEVREAKGEVHTDGKVKVKVRGLTLAHHDPVPVGQQGTNPSAQLKAIVSCQTVTAGAPAVVNVETAPVPATRTGDATIEGTVSLPSPCIAPIVFVTSPANAWFAVTGA
;
A
#
# COMPACT_ATOMS: atom_id res chain seq x y z
N MET A 1 47.55 41.22 7.53
CA MET A 1 48.03 42.56 7.13
C MET A 1 48.66 42.44 5.74
N ARG A 2 48.18 43.23 4.75
CA ARG A 2 48.92 43.77 3.59
C ARG A 2 49.41 42.73 2.54
N ARG A 3 49.20 42.86 1.22
CA ARG A 3 48.84 43.98 0.32
C ARG A 3 48.26 43.39 -0.98
N ARG A 4 47.25 44.06 -1.55
CA ARG A 4 46.91 44.02 -2.98
C ARG A 4 47.88 44.90 -3.77
N PRO A 5 48.24 44.51 -5.00
CA PRO A 5 48.17 45.41 -6.16
C PRO A 5 47.77 44.63 -7.45
N LEU A 6 47.48 45.15 -8.63
CA LEU A 6 47.05 46.44 -9.19
C LEU A 6 46.48 46.07 -10.59
N ALA A 7 45.51 46.85 -11.08
CA ALA A 7 44.84 46.66 -12.37
C ALA A 7 45.77 46.77 -13.59
N LEU A 8 45.39 46.14 -14.71
CA LEU A 8 45.74 46.63 -16.04
C LEU A 8 44.54 46.57 -16.98
N VAL A 9 44.25 47.75 -17.52
CA VAL A 9 43.29 48.10 -18.57
C VAL A 9 43.85 47.61 -19.92
N GLY A 10 43.00 47.11 -20.83
CA GLY A 10 43.44 46.68 -22.15
C GLY A 10 42.33 46.38 -23.16
N SER A 11 41.93 47.44 -23.87
CA SER A 11 41.47 47.49 -25.27
C SER A 11 40.36 46.57 -25.80
N LEU A 12 39.26 47.24 -26.18
CA LEU A 12 38.29 46.79 -27.18
C LEU A 12 38.95 46.62 -28.56
N LEU A 13 38.74 45.46 -29.18
CA LEU A 13 38.84 45.26 -30.63
C LEU A 13 37.56 44.55 -31.07
N ALA A 14 36.64 45.30 -31.66
CA ALA A 14 35.45 44.77 -32.29
C ALA A 14 35.81 44.19 -33.65
N LEU A 15 35.80 42.86 -33.78
CA LEU A 15 35.72 42.20 -35.09
C LEU A 15 34.25 41.98 -35.44
N SER A 16 33.75 42.79 -36.36
CA SER A 16 32.47 42.64 -37.03
C SER A 16 32.53 41.45 -38.00
N VAL A 17 32.00 40.30 -37.55
CA VAL A 17 31.72 39.16 -38.44
C VAL A 17 30.31 39.33 -38.99
N ALA A 18 30.21 39.53 -40.30
CA ALA A 18 28.93 39.54 -41.01
C ALA A 18 28.33 38.14 -40.99
N VAL A 19 27.17 38.01 -40.33
CA VAL A 19 26.39 36.76 -40.28
C VAL A 19 25.50 36.71 -41.52
N PRO A 20 25.55 35.67 -42.36
CA PRO A 20 24.60 35.52 -43.46
C PRO A 20 23.20 35.24 -42.89
N ALA A 21 22.21 36.03 -43.32
CA ALA A 21 20.82 35.82 -43.00
C ALA A 21 20.33 34.54 -43.70
N ILE A 22 20.25 33.44 -42.96
CA ILE A 22 19.56 32.22 -43.39
C ILE A 22 18.07 32.46 -43.16
N ALA A 23 17.30 32.54 -44.26
CA ALA A 23 15.85 32.56 -44.21
C ALA A 23 15.35 31.22 -43.66
N MET A 24 14.92 31.22 -42.39
CA MET A 24 14.23 30.11 -41.74
C MET A 24 12.81 30.06 -42.30
N ALA A 25 12.53 29.09 -43.16
CA ALA A 25 11.15 28.75 -43.51
C ALA A 25 10.44 28.31 -42.21
N SER A 26 9.39 29.04 -41.83
CA SER A 26 8.53 28.70 -40.71
C SER A 26 7.75 27.44 -41.05
N ASP A 27 8.30 26.28 -40.70
CA ASP A 27 7.55 25.03 -40.67
C ASP A 27 6.39 25.22 -39.69
N GLY A 28 5.17 25.14 -40.22
CA GLY A 28 3.96 25.35 -39.45
C GLY A 28 3.92 24.40 -38.26
N ALA A 29 4.05 24.95 -37.06
CA ALA A 29 3.92 24.20 -35.82
C ALA A 29 2.54 23.54 -35.79
N ARG A 30 2.48 22.24 -36.10
CA ARG A 30 1.30 21.42 -35.84
C ARG A 30 1.09 21.46 -34.33
N PRO A 31 -0.10 21.84 -33.82
CA PRO A 31 -0.36 21.78 -32.40
C PRO A 31 -0.18 20.31 -31.96
N VAL A 32 0.85 20.06 -31.17
CA VAL A 32 0.99 18.80 -30.44
C VAL A 32 -0.12 18.83 -29.40
N ALA A 33 -1.24 18.17 -29.71
CA ALA A 33 -2.28 17.94 -28.73
C ALA A 33 -1.63 17.25 -27.52
N PRO A 34 -1.87 17.71 -26.28
CA PRO A 34 -1.38 17.00 -25.11
C PRO A 34 -1.93 15.57 -25.20
N SER A 35 -1.03 14.59 -25.22
CA SER A 35 -1.42 13.20 -25.08
C SER A 35 -2.16 13.11 -23.76
N ALA A 36 -3.49 12.97 -23.81
CA ALA A 36 -4.28 12.64 -22.64
C ALA A 36 -3.67 11.34 -22.12
N ALA A 37 -2.92 11.42 -21.02
CA ALA A 37 -2.54 10.24 -20.27
C ALA A 37 -3.87 9.53 -20.01
N ALA A 38 -4.07 8.37 -20.64
CA ALA A 38 -5.29 7.62 -20.47
C ALA A 38 -5.46 7.45 -18.96
N ALA A 39 -6.51 8.04 -18.39
CA ALA A 39 -6.86 7.78 -17.02
C ALA A 39 -7.08 6.27 -16.95
N HIS A 40 -6.13 5.54 -16.35
CA HIS A 40 -6.29 4.12 -16.15
C HIS A 40 -7.55 3.96 -15.31
N ALA A 41 -8.59 3.35 -15.90
CA ALA A 41 -9.85 3.14 -15.22
C ALA A 41 -9.56 2.41 -13.90
N VAL A 42 -10.11 2.88 -12.79
CA VAL A 42 -9.95 2.21 -11.49
C VAL A 42 -10.50 0.79 -11.60
N GLN A 43 -9.63 -0.20 -11.41
CA GLN A 43 -9.98 -1.63 -11.45
C GLN A 43 -9.71 -2.29 -10.10
N ASN A 44 -10.21 -3.51 -9.92
CA ASN A 44 -9.83 -4.35 -8.79
C ASN A 44 -8.42 -4.91 -8.99
N VAL A 45 -7.55 -4.68 -8.01
CA VAL A 45 -6.29 -5.41 -7.83
C VAL A 45 -6.56 -6.78 -7.21
N LEU A 46 -7.51 -6.84 -6.27
CA LEU A 46 -7.97 -8.06 -5.63
C LEU A 46 -9.45 -7.93 -5.28
N LYS A 47 -10.21 -9.01 -5.48
CA LYS A 47 -11.55 -9.18 -4.91
C LYS A 47 -11.63 -10.58 -4.31
N PHE A 48 -12.24 -10.69 -3.13
CA PHE A 48 -12.34 -11.94 -2.40
C PHE A 48 -13.68 -12.03 -1.65
N ASP A 49 -14.19 -13.25 -1.53
CA ASP A 49 -15.44 -13.56 -0.83
C ASP A 49 -15.23 -14.50 0.38
N VAL A 50 -13.96 -14.86 0.65
CA VAL A 50 -13.54 -15.74 1.74
C VAL A 50 -12.21 -15.29 2.34
N MET A 51 -12.01 -15.60 3.62
CA MET A 51 -10.74 -15.46 4.32
C MET A 51 -10.51 -16.68 5.21
N THR A 52 -9.25 -17.12 5.31
CA THR A 52 -8.80 -18.15 6.24
C THR A 52 -8.57 -17.51 7.61
N PRO A 53 -9.16 -18.05 8.69
CA PRO A 53 -8.90 -17.56 10.03
C PRO A 53 -7.53 -18.02 10.56
N LEU A 54 -7.01 -17.32 11.56
CA LEU A 54 -5.77 -17.68 12.23
C LEU A 54 -5.90 -19.01 12.98
N THR A 55 -5.13 -20.02 12.58
CA THR A 55 -5.15 -21.35 13.19
C THR A 55 -3.78 -22.03 13.14
N GLY A 56 -3.64 -23.12 13.90
CA GLY A 56 -2.52 -24.05 13.80
C GLY A 56 -1.14 -23.40 14.00
N PRO A 57 -0.14 -23.73 13.17
CA PRO A 57 1.24 -23.27 13.37
C PRO A 57 1.42 -21.76 13.14
N TYR A 58 0.42 -21.09 12.57
CA TYR A 58 0.46 -19.65 12.31
C TYR A 58 0.17 -18.80 13.56
N ILE A 59 -0.31 -19.40 14.65
CA ILE A 59 -0.58 -18.71 15.92
C ILE A 59 0.74 -18.15 16.49
N GLY A 60 0.70 -16.88 16.91
CA GLY A 60 1.86 -16.16 17.40
C GLY A 60 2.86 -15.78 16.31
N ALA A 61 4.12 -15.62 16.70
CA ALA A 61 5.16 -15.06 15.84
C ALA A 61 6.04 -16.11 15.13
N ALA A 62 5.80 -17.40 15.35
CA ALA A 62 6.69 -18.47 14.87
C ALA A 62 6.67 -18.60 13.33
N ASN A 63 5.50 -18.45 12.72
CA ASN A 63 5.31 -18.61 11.28
C ASN A 63 4.60 -17.38 10.69
N PRO A 64 5.28 -16.23 10.58
CA PRO A 64 4.65 -15.01 10.08
C PRO A 64 4.36 -15.13 8.58
N ILE A 65 3.21 -14.60 8.14
CA ILE A 65 2.88 -14.48 6.72
C ILE A 65 3.25 -13.07 6.28
N ARG A 66 4.12 -12.92 5.28
CA ARG A 66 4.58 -11.60 4.79
C ARG A 66 5.16 -10.71 5.90
N GLY A 67 5.81 -11.32 6.89
CA GLY A 67 6.37 -10.62 8.05
C GLY A 67 5.35 -10.20 9.12
N LEU A 68 4.07 -10.53 8.95
CA LEU A 68 3.02 -10.27 9.95
C LEU A 68 2.82 -11.51 10.83
N SER A 69 3.02 -11.33 12.13
CA SER A 69 2.76 -12.35 13.15
C SER A 69 1.26 -12.56 13.34
N GLY A 70 0.86 -13.81 13.59
CA GLY A 70 -0.50 -14.12 13.99
C GLY A 70 -0.80 -13.60 15.39
N GLY A 71 -2.08 -13.40 15.70
CA GLY A 71 -2.57 -13.28 17.07
C GLY A 71 -2.15 -14.45 17.99
N GLY A 72 -2.23 -14.24 19.29
CA GLY A 72 -1.76 -15.21 20.29
C GLY A 72 -2.69 -16.40 20.57
N LEU A 73 -3.88 -16.42 19.98
CA LEU A 73 -4.90 -17.45 20.16
C LEU A 73 -5.54 -17.77 18.80
N PRO A 74 -6.13 -18.96 18.59
CA PRO A 74 -6.84 -19.28 17.35
C PRO A 74 -8.12 -18.43 17.20
N TRP A 75 -8.44 -18.13 15.95
CA TRP A 75 -9.63 -17.37 15.57
C TRP A 75 -10.54 -18.20 14.67
N GLU A 76 -11.78 -17.77 14.57
CA GLU A 76 -12.77 -18.21 13.61
C GLU A 76 -13.32 -16.98 12.88
N VAL A 77 -13.79 -17.19 11.65
CA VAL A 77 -14.45 -16.15 10.87
C VAL A 77 -15.67 -16.76 10.19
N ARG A 78 -16.84 -16.13 10.37
CA ARG A 78 -18.09 -16.63 9.77
C ARG A 78 -18.27 -16.16 8.34
N GLU A 79 -17.99 -14.89 8.07
CA GLU A 79 -18.06 -14.31 6.72
C GLU A 79 -17.02 -13.20 6.61
N ALA A 80 -16.27 -13.19 5.51
CA ALA A 80 -15.38 -12.09 5.20
C ALA A 80 -15.27 -11.91 3.69
N LYS A 81 -15.42 -10.67 3.24
CA LYS A 81 -15.28 -10.31 1.82
C LYS A 81 -14.73 -8.91 1.66
N GLY A 82 -14.17 -8.64 0.50
CA GLY A 82 -13.61 -7.33 0.24
C GLY A 82 -13.00 -7.19 -1.12
N GLU A 83 -12.49 -5.98 -1.34
CA GLU A 83 -11.85 -5.58 -2.57
C GLU A 83 -10.77 -4.53 -2.29
N VAL A 84 -9.74 -4.57 -3.13
CA VAL A 84 -8.66 -3.59 -3.20
C VAL A 84 -8.61 -3.08 -4.62
N HIS A 85 -8.68 -1.77 -4.78
CA HIS A 85 -8.71 -1.08 -6.07
C HIS A 85 -7.30 -0.61 -6.45
N THR A 86 -7.07 -0.37 -7.75
CA THR A 86 -5.79 0.10 -8.29
C THR A 86 -5.37 1.48 -7.79
N ASP A 87 -6.32 2.28 -7.31
CA ASP A 87 -6.08 3.59 -6.68
C ASP A 87 -5.80 3.49 -5.17
N GLY A 88 -5.75 2.28 -4.62
CA GLY A 88 -5.50 2.04 -3.21
C GLY A 88 -6.74 2.08 -2.32
N LYS A 89 -7.95 2.23 -2.87
CA LYS A 89 -9.17 2.08 -2.06
C LYS A 89 -9.31 0.63 -1.59
N VAL A 90 -9.49 0.47 -0.29
CA VAL A 90 -9.68 -0.82 0.39
C VAL A 90 -11.06 -0.84 1.03
N LYS A 91 -11.80 -1.93 0.81
CA LYS A 91 -13.05 -2.22 1.50
C LYS A 91 -13.06 -3.66 1.96
N VAL A 92 -13.18 -3.88 3.27
CA VAL A 92 -13.29 -5.21 3.87
C VAL A 92 -14.48 -5.23 4.82
N LYS A 93 -15.37 -6.20 4.64
CA LYS A 93 -16.47 -6.48 5.56
C LYS A 93 -16.21 -7.83 6.20
N VAL A 94 -16.08 -7.84 7.53
CA VAL A 94 -15.90 -9.06 8.31
C VAL A 94 -17.04 -9.22 9.29
N ARG A 95 -17.52 -10.46 9.44
CA ARG A 95 -18.57 -10.82 10.39
C ARG A 95 -18.19 -12.08 11.15
N GLY A 96 -18.45 -12.07 12.46
CA GLY A 96 -18.13 -13.21 13.31
C GLY A 96 -16.64 -13.50 13.40
N LEU A 97 -15.76 -12.49 13.36
CA LEU A 97 -14.32 -12.68 13.61
C LEU A 97 -14.07 -12.71 15.11
N THR A 98 -13.97 -13.91 15.68
CA THR A 98 -13.88 -14.13 17.12
C THR A 98 -12.81 -15.15 17.47
N LEU A 99 -12.45 -15.22 18.75
CA LEU A 99 -11.64 -16.34 19.24
C LEU A 99 -12.39 -17.65 19.05
N ALA A 100 -11.66 -18.69 18.67
CA ALA A 100 -12.23 -20.00 18.34
C ALA A 100 -12.89 -20.69 19.53
N HIS A 101 -13.83 -21.60 19.25
CA HIS A 101 -14.58 -22.36 20.27
C HIS A 101 -13.87 -23.66 20.70
N HIS A 102 -12.55 -23.60 20.89
CA HIS A 102 -11.75 -24.75 21.29
C HIS A 102 -10.46 -24.33 22.01
N ASP A 103 -9.78 -25.28 22.64
CA ASP A 103 -8.48 -25.05 23.27
C ASP A 103 -7.45 -24.53 22.24
N PRO A 104 -6.54 -23.61 22.63
CA PRO A 104 -6.26 -23.15 23.99
C PRO A 104 -7.06 -21.90 24.42
N VAL A 105 -8.16 -21.53 23.74
CA VAL A 105 -8.94 -20.34 24.10
C VAL A 105 -9.66 -20.56 25.43
N PRO A 106 -9.46 -19.71 26.45
CA PRO A 106 -10.21 -19.82 27.71
C PRO A 106 -11.72 -19.74 27.47
N VAL A 107 -12.50 -20.63 28.10
CA VAL A 107 -13.96 -20.75 27.89
C VAL A 107 -14.70 -19.41 27.94
N GLY A 108 -14.34 -18.52 28.88
CA GLY A 108 -14.96 -17.20 29.00
C GLY A 108 -14.64 -16.18 27.87
N GLN A 109 -13.74 -16.54 26.96
CA GLN A 109 -13.33 -15.72 25.81
C GLN A 109 -13.76 -16.32 24.45
N GLN A 110 -14.13 -17.60 24.42
CA GLN A 110 -14.57 -18.29 23.20
C GLN A 110 -15.78 -17.58 22.58
N GLY A 111 -15.79 -17.46 21.25
CA GLY A 111 -16.86 -16.78 20.51
C GLY A 111 -16.93 -15.28 20.74
N THR A 112 -15.88 -14.67 21.31
CA THR A 112 -15.80 -13.22 21.49
C THR A 112 -14.61 -12.62 20.75
N ASN A 113 -14.77 -11.39 20.30
CA ASN A 113 -13.69 -10.56 19.80
C ASN A 113 -13.18 -9.65 20.93
N PRO A 114 -11.95 -9.87 21.44
CA PRO A 114 -11.34 -8.99 22.44
C PRO A 114 -10.78 -7.68 21.83
N SER A 115 -10.66 -7.59 20.50
CA SER A 115 -10.11 -6.42 19.82
C SER A 115 -11.21 -5.41 19.51
N ALA A 116 -11.27 -4.32 20.27
CA ALA A 116 -12.26 -3.26 20.08
C ALA A 116 -12.11 -2.50 18.75
N GLN A 117 -10.96 -2.65 18.08
CA GLN A 117 -10.68 -2.05 16.78
C GLN A 117 -10.00 -3.05 15.87
N LEU A 118 -10.33 -2.99 14.58
CA LEU A 118 -9.68 -3.79 13.54
C LEU A 118 -9.19 -2.86 12.44
N LYS A 119 -8.17 -3.28 11.70
CA LYS A 119 -7.74 -2.62 10.46
C LYS A 119 -7.41 -3.64 9.39
N ALA A 120 -7.29 -3.17 8.16
CA ALA A 120 -6.84 -3.99 7.04
C ALA A 120 -5.37 -3.67 6.73
N ILE A 121 -4.60 -4.70 6.44
CA ILE A 121 -3.27 -4.56 5.85
C ILE A 121 -3.30 -5.20 4.47
N VAL A 122 -2.92 -4.45 3.44
CA VAL A 122 -2.66 -4.97 2.10
C VAL A 122 -1.16 -5.22 1.99
N SER A 123 -0.80 -6.48 1.78
CA SER A 123 0.57 -6.91 1.53
C SER A 123 0.76 -7.17 0.04
N CYS A 124 1.78 -6.55 -0.54
CA CYS A 124 2.17 -6.75 -1.92
C CYS A 124 3.63 -7.20 -1.97
N GLN A 125 3.96 -8.05 -2.93
CA GLN A 125 5.32 -8.15 -3.44
C GLN A 125 5.53 -7.06 -4.49
N THR A 126 6.70 -6.45 -4.53
CA THR A 126 7.04 -5.39 -5.48
C THR A 126 8.54 -5.33 -5.72
N VAL A 127 8.99 -4.37 -6.52
CA VAL A 127 10.42 -4.12 -6.77
C VAL A 127 10.82 -2.81 -6.08
N THR A 128 11.73 -2.90 -5.12
CA THR A 128 12.31 -1.75 -4.42
C THR A 128 13.81 -1.72 -4.68
N ALA A 129 14.32 -0.61 -5.21
CA ALA A 129 15.74 -0.45 -5.56
C ALA A 129 16.29 -1.60 -6.44
N GLY A 130 15.47 -2.11 -7.36
CA GLY A 130 15.85 -3.19 -8.29
C GLY A 130 15.79 -4.60 -7.72
N ALA A 131 15.36 -4.79 -6.46
CA ALA A 131 15.23 -6.10 -5.82
C ALA A 131 13.78 -6.41 -5.41
N PRO A 132 13.39 -7.71 -5.34
CA PRO A 132 12.09 -8.10 -4.78
C PRO A 132 11.97 -7.67 -3.31
N ALA A 133 10.82 -7.10 -2.97
CA ALA A 133 10.51 -6.67 -1.61
C ALA A 133 9.04 -6.99 -1.27
N VAL A 134 8.77 -7.15 0.04
CA VAL A 134 7.41 -7.17 0.58
C VAL A 134 7.11 -5.80 1.16
N VAL A 135 5.96 -5.23 0.78
CA VAL A 135 5.46 -3.96 1.31
C VAL A 135 4.09 -4.20 1.91
N ASN A 136 3.93 -3.81 3.18
CA ASN A 136 2.67 -3.86 3.92
C ASN A 136 2.17 -2.43 4.09
N VAL A 137 0.97 -2.13 3.59
CA VAL A 137 0.30 -0.84 3.80
C VAL A 137 -1.03 -1.04 4.51
N GLU A 138 -1.40 -0.12 5.38
CA GLU A 138 -2.49 -0.31 6.33
C GLU A 138 -3.53 0.80 6.27
N THR A 139 -4.78 0.42 6.52
CA THR A 139 -5.87 1.39 6.74
C THR A 139 -5.80 1.95 8.16
N ALA A 140 -6.53 3.04 8.41
CA ALA A 140 -6.84 3.43 9.79
C ALA A 140 -7.64 2.32 10.50
N PRO A 141 -7.49 2.16 11.83
CA PRO A 141 -8.36 1.28 12.62
C PRO A 141 -9.81 1.77 12.65
N VAL A 142 -10.75 0.83 12.63
CA VAL A 142 -12.18 1.07 12.79
C VAL A 142 -12.72 0.30 13.99
N PRO A 143 -13.82 0.74 14.62
CA PRO A 143 -14.47 -0.01 15.68
C PRO A 143 -14.91 -1.42 15.22
N ALA A 144 -14.78 -2.40 16.11
CA ALA A 144 -15.30 -3.75 15.93
C ALA A 144 -16.20 -4.14 17.10
N THR A 145 -17.25 -4.91 16.81
CA THR A 145 -18.16 -5.41 17.86
C THR A 145 -17.52 -6.55 18.65
N ARG A 146 -18.08 -6.86 19.82
CA ARG A 146 -17.72 -8.06 20.60
C ARG A 146 -18.05 -9.36 19.86
N THR A 147 -18.97 -9.33 18.90
CA THR A 147 -19.28 -10.45 17.98
C THR A 147 -18.36 -10.51 16.77
N GLY A 148 -17.34 -9.65 16.67
CA GLY A 148 -16.35 -9.71 15.59
C GLY A 148 -16.81 -9.11 14.28
N ASP A 149 -17.76 -8.17 14.31
CA ASP A 149 -18.26 -7.48 13.13
C ASP A 149 -17.55 -6.15 12.94
N ALA A 150 -17.01 -5.92 11.74
CA ALA A 150 -16.45 -4.63 11.34
C ALA A 150 -16.63 -4.38 9.84
N THR A 151 -16.65 -3.10 9.46
CA THR A 151 -16.55 -2.66 8.08
C THR A 151 -15.36 -1.71 8.00
N ILE A 152 -14.30 -2.15 7.34
CA ILE A 152 -13.05 -1.41 7.17
C ILE A 152 -13.10 -0.78 5.79
N GLU A 153 -13.06 0.55 5.73
CA GLU A 153 -12.97 1.31 4.48
C GLU A 153 -11.88 2.37 4.63
N GLY A 154 -10.99 2.47 3.64
CA GLY A 154 -9.91 3.44 3.65
C GLY A 154 -9.13 3.45 2.34
N THR A 155 -8.18 4.36 2.24
CA THR A 155 -7.26 4.43 1.09
C THR A 155 -5.84 4.22 1.60
N VAL A 156 -5.07 3.39 0.89
CA VAL A 156 -3.67 3.08 1.21
C VAL A 156 -2.78 3.36 0.00
N SER A 157 -1.51 3.70 0.25
CA SER A 157 -0.53 3.93 -0.81
C SER A 157 0.02 2.61 -1.34
N LEU A 158 -0.72 1.94 -2.24
CA LEU A 158 -0.25 0.68 -2.83
C LEU A 158 1.08 0.88 -3.60
N PRO A 159 2.04 -0.05 -3.48
CA PRO A 159 3.19 -0.05 -4.38
C PRO A 159 2.75 -0.40 -5.81
N SER A 160 3.53 0.06 -6.79
CA SER A 160 3.32 -0.29 -8.20
C SER A 160 4.58 -0.94 -8.77
N PRO A 161 4.51 -2.21 -9.23
CA PRO A 161 3.34 -3.09 -9.21
C PRO A 161 3.03 -3.63 -7.80
N CYS A 162 1.76 -3.97 -7.54
CA CYS A 162 1.36 -4.79 -6.38
C CYS A 162 1.17 -6.25 -6.83
N ILE A 163 2.22 -7.06 -6.69
CA ILE A 163 2.25 -8.46 -7.14
C ILE A 163 1.77 -9.37 -6.00
N ALA A 164 0.95 -10.38 -6.32
CA ALA A 164 0.40 -11.34 -5.37
C ALA A 164 -0.20 -10.66 -4.12
N PRO A 165 -1.22 -9.78 -4.30
CA PRO A 165 -1.85 -9.07 -3.21
C PRO A 165 -2.46 -10.04 -2.20
N ILE A 166 -2.22 -9.78 -0.91
CA ILE A 166 -2.82 -10.49 0.22
C ILE A 166 -3.43 -9.44 1.15
N VAL A 167 -4.65 -9.66 1.62
CA VAL A 167 -5.30 -8.78 2.59
C VAL A 167 -5.43 -9.50 3.92
N PHE A 168 -5.02 -8.81 4.99
CA PHE A 168 -5.18 -9.25 6.36
C PHE A 168 -6.21 -8.39 7.07
N VAL A 169 -6.98 -8.99 7.98
CA VAL A 169 -7.67 -8.27 9.06
C VAL A 169 -6.85 -8.44 10.33
N THR A 170 -6.46 -7.32 10.94
CA THR A 170 -5.50 -7.29 12.05
C THR A 170 -6.00 -6.46 13.22
N SER A 171 -5.34 -6.63 14.37
CA SER A 171 -5.37 -5.64 15.44
C SER A 171 -4.68 -4.33 15.02
N PRO A 172 -4.84 -3.23 15.78
CA PRO A 172 -4.07 -2.01 15.54
C PRO A 172 -2.55 -2.21 15.64
N ALA A 173 -2.12 -3.22 16.40
CA ALA A 173 -0.71 -3.59 16.61
C ALA A 173 -0.20 -4.65 15.61
N ASN A 174 -0.88 -4.85 14.48
CA ASN A 174 -0.46 -5.69 13.35
C ASN A 174 -0.43 -7.21 13.60
N ALA A 175 -1.02 -7.70 14.68
CA ALA A 175 -1.30 -9.12 14.82
C ALA A 175 -2.49 -9.49 13.93
N TRP A 176 -2.31 -10.41 12.98
CA TRP A 176 -3.39 -10.80 12.06
C TRP A 176 -4.29 -11.87 12.64
N PHE A 177 -5.58 -11.81 12.28
CA PHE A 177 -6.64 -12.70 12.76
C PHE A 177 -7.32 -13.47 11.63
N ALA A 178 -7.38 -12.89 10.43
CA ALA A 178 -7.83 -13.53 9.21
C ALA A 178 -7.02 -13.01 8.03
N VAL A 179 -6.83 -13.85 7.00
CA VAL A 179 -6.10 -13.51 5.77
C VAL A 179 -6.84 -14.02 4.54
N THR A 180 -6.75 -13.32 3.41
CA THR A 180 -7.32 -13.79 2.14
C THR A 180 -6.75 -15.15 1.73
N GLY A 181 -7.64 -16.06 1.33
CA GLY A 181 -7.35 -17.46 1.08
C GLY A 181 -8.51 -18.32 1.59
N ALA A 182 -8.58 -19.58 1.15
CA ALA A 182 -9.50 -20.59 1.66
C ALA A 182 -8.70 -21.86 1.97
#